data_AF-A0A3D1IJ80-F1
#
_entry.id   AF-A0A3D1IJ80-F1
#
_cell.length_a   1.000
_cell.length_b   1.000
_cell.length_c   1.000
_cell.angle_alpha   90.00
_cell.angle_beta   90.00
_cell.angle_gamma   90.00
#
_symmetry.space_group_name_H-M   'P 1'
#
loop_
_entity.id
_entity.type
_entity.pdbx_description
1 polymer ?
#
loop_
_entity_poly.entity_id
_entity_poly.type
_entity_poly.pdbx_seq_one_letter_code
_entity_poly.pdbx_strand_id
1 'polypeptide(L)'
;ITDGKPSALTQPDGQIYRNPFGLDPWVISETFTEVANCRKAGILINTFMLAQDYELVSFVKRVSQICHGKAYFTTPRTLGKYVLTDYLNKKTRTVH
;
A
#
# COMPACT_ATOMS: atom_id res chain seq x y z
N ILE A 1 -4.47 6.66 8.69
CA ILE A 1 -3.81 7.58 7.74
C ILE A 1 -2.33 7.55 8.08
N THR A 2 -1.45 7.29 7.10
CA THR A 2 0.01 7.18 7.26
C THR A 2 0.68 8.12 6.26
N ASP A 3 1.90 8.56 6.58
CA ASP A 3 2.84 9.26 5.69
C ASP A 3 3.34 8.40 4.51
N GLY A 4 3.09 7.09 4.55
CA GLY A 4 3.18 6.14 3.45
C GLY A 4 4.60 5.74 3.02
N LYS A 5 5.63 6.44 3.51
CA LYS A 5 7.03 6.15 3.20
C LYS A 5 7.51 4.97 4.06
N PRO A 6 7.95 3.85 3.47
CA PRO A 6 8.50 2.74 4.24
C PRO A 6 9.83 3.16 4.88
N SER A 7 9.98 2.89 6.18
CA SER A 7 11.08 3.43 7.00
C SER A 7 11.67 2.43 7.98
N ALA A 8 11.16 1.20 8.04
CA ALA A 8 11.62 0.20 9.02
C ALA A 8 11.58 -1.22 8.47
N LEU A 9 12.46 -2.06 8.99
CA LEU A 9 12.53 -3.50 8.72
C LEU A 9 12.71 -4.26 10.02
N THR A 10 12.06 -5.42 10.13
CA THR A 10 12.35 -6.40 11.19
C THR A 10 13.40 -7.37 10.66
N GLN A 11 14.54 -7.45 11.34
CA GLN A 11 15.66 -8.31 10.98
C GLN A 11 15.44 -9.74 11.51
N PRO A 12 16.17 -10.74 10.98
CA PRO A 12 16.02 -12.14 11.42
C PRO A 12 16.29 -12.39 12.90
N ASP A 13 17.10 -11.56 13.54
CA ASP A 13 17.40 -11.60 14.97
C ASP A 13 16.35 -10.87 15.85
N GLY A 14 15.28 -10.36 15.23
CA GLY A 14 14.21 -9.61 15.88
C GLY A 14 14.50 -8.14 16.09
N GLN A 15 15.69 -7.64 15.74
CA GLN A 15 15.98 -6.21 15.82
C GLN A 15 15.21 -5.43 14.74
N ILE A 16 14.92 -4.15 15.02
CA ILE A 16 14.22 -3.28 14.08
C ILE A 16 15.22 -2.25 13.54
N TYR A 17 15.56 -2.37 12.26
CA TYR A 17 16.21 -1.29 11.52
C TYR A 17 15.21 -0.17 11.26
N ARG A 18 15.61 1.08 11.49
CA ARG A 18 14.77 2.27 11.23
C ARG A 18 15.58 3.35 10.53
N ASN A 19 15.04 3.88 9.45
CA ASN A 19 15.55 5.04 8.73
C ASN A 19 14.42 6.07 8.52
N PRO A 20 14.39 7.16 9.30
CA PRO A 20 13.29 8.13 9.27
C PRO A 20 13.31 9.04 8.04
N PHE A 21 14.41 9.09 7.28
CA PHE A 21 14.49 9.89 6.05
C PHE A 21 13.64 9.31 4.92
N GLY A 22 13.17 8.06 5.06
CA GLY A 22 12.32 7.37 4.10
C GLY A 22 13.05 7.00 2.81
N LEU A 23 12.39 6.17 1.99
CA LEU A 23 12.84 5.78 0.65
C LEU A 23 14.25 5.14 0.57
N ASP A 24 14.72 4.59 1.70
CA ASP A 24 15.90 3.74 1.75
C ASP A 24 15.74 2.57 0.76
N PRO A 25 16.65 2.41 -0.24
CA PRO A 25 16.51 1.38 -1.27
C PRO A 25 16.37 -0.04 -0.71
N TRP A 26 17.02 -0.33 0.43
CA TRP A 26 16.91 -1.63 1.07
C TRP A 26 15.51 -1.83 1.66
N VAL A 27 15.00 -0.83 2.39
CA VAL A 27 13.65 -0.87 2.97
C VAL A 27 12.58 -0.97 1.88
N ILE A 28 12.73 -0.24 0.77
CA ILE A 28 11.82 -0.33 -0.39
C ILE A 28 11.85 -1.74 -0.98
N SER A 29 13.04 -2.30 -1.21
CA SER A 29 13.21 -3.62 -1.83
C SER A 29 12.54 -4.72 -0.99
N GLU A 30 12.80 -4.75 0.30
CA GLU A 30 12.16 -5.68 1.23
C GLU A 30 10.64 -5.49 1.29
N THR A 31 10.18 -4.23 1.29
CA THR A 31 8.73 -3.94 1.24
C THR A 31 8.09 -4.51 -0.03
N PHE A 32 8.73 -4.40 -1.19
CA PHE A 32 8.21 -4.99 -2.44
C PHE A 32 8.22 -6.51 -2.43
N THR A 33 9.23 -7.13 -1.83
CA THR A 33 9.26 -8.58 -1.61
C THR A 33 8.06 -9.02 -0.77
N GLU A 34 7.75 -8.30 0.31
CA GLU A 34 6.62 -8.62 1.17
C GLU A 34 5.27 -8.40 0.49
N VAL A 35 5.13 -7.33 -0.30
CA VAL A 35 3.94 -7.12 -1.14
C VAL A 35 3.73 -8.29 -2.13
N ALA A 36 4.81 -8.84 -2.69
CA ALA A 36 4.73 -10.01 -3.56
C ALA A 36 4.33 -11.28 -2.80
N ASN A 37 4.81 -11.46 -1.56
CA ASN A 37 4.42 -12.56 -0.69
C ASN A 37 2.94 -12.47 -0.29
N CYS A 38 2.46 -11.28 0.07
CA CYS A 38 1.05 -11.03 0.34
C CYS A 38 0.16 -11.45 -0.85
N ARG A 39 0.55 -11.06 -2.07
CA ARG A 39 -0.15 -11.51 -3.28
C ARG A 39 -0.17 -13.03 -3.41
N LYS A 40 0.97 -13.71 -3.23
CA LYS A 40 1.04 -15.18 -3.31
C LYS A 40 0.14 -15.85 -2.27
N ALA A 41 -0.03 -15.22 -1.11
CA ALA A 41 -0.94 -15.65 -0.06
C ALA A 41 -2.42 -15.27 -0.29
N GLY A 42 -2.76 -14.64 -1.42
CA GLY A 42 -4.13 -14.20 -1.72
C GLY A 42 -4.57 -12.93 -0.97
N ILE A 43 -3.64 -12.20 -0.36
CA ILE A 43 -3.90 -10.97 0.38
C ILE A 43 -3.86 -9.79 -0.61
N LEU A 44 -5.01 -9.15 -0.81
CA LEU A 44 -5.16 -7.99 -1.69
C LEU A 44 -4.83 -6.69 -0.95
N ILE A 45 -3.93 -5.87 -1.52
CA ILE A 45 -3.55 -4.58 -0.96
C ILE A 45 -4.15 -3.45 -1.81
N ASN A 46 -5.18 -2.78 -1.30
CA ASN A 46 -5.73 -1.56 -1.91
C ASN A 46 -5.21 -0.32 -1.18
N THR A 47 -4.77 0.68 -1.94
CA THR A 47 -4.21 1.92 -1.38
C THR A 47 -5.10 3.11 -1.72
N PHE A 48 -5.47 3.89 -0.71
CA PHE A 48 -6.12 5.20 -0.87
C PHE A 48 -5.12 6.28 -0.54
N MET A 49 -4.53 6.86 -1.58
CA MET A 49 -3.48 7.85 -1.47
C MET A 49 -4.07 9.26 -1.44
N LEU A 50 -3.75 10.03 -0.39
CA LEU A 50 -4.16 11.42 -0.20
C LEU A 50 -3.07 12.45 -0.51
N ALA A 51 -1.83 12.00 -0.62
CA ALA A 51 -0.67 12.85 -0.86
C ALA A 51 -0.40 13.03 -2.37
N GLN A 52 0.37 14.09 -2.69
CA GLN A 52 0.79 14.42 -4.06
C GLN A 52 2.30 14.28 -4.28
N ASP A 53 3.04 13.80 -3.27
CA ASP A 53 4.48 13.55 -3.34
C ASP A 53 4.79 12.53 -4.44
N TYR A 54 5.62 12.93 -5.43
CA TYR A 54 5.88 12.14 -6.63
C TYR A 54 6.55 10.80 -6.33
N GLU A 55 7.45 10.76 -5.35
CA GLU A 55 8.17 9.53 -4.97
C GLU A 55 7.22 8.55 -4.30
N LEU A 56 6.36 9.05 -3.40
CA LEU A 56 5.34 8.23 -2.76
C LEU A 56 4.31 7.72 -3.78
N VAL A 57 3.94 8.54 -4.78
CA VAL A 57 3.04 8.12 -5.87
C VAL A 57 3.67 6.98 -6.67
N SER A 58 4.96 7.10 -6.98
CA SER A 58 5.71 6.09 -7.72
C SER A 58 5.82 4.77 -6.95
N PHE A 59 6.10 4.86 -5.64
CA PHE A 59 6.09 3.71 -4.74
C PHE A 59 4.71 3.01 -4.72
N VAL A 60 3.62 3.76 -4.51
CA VAL A 60 2.26 3.20 -4.47
C VAL A 60 1.88 2.57 -5.81
N LYS A 61 2.22 3.19 -6.94
CA LYS A 61 2.01 2.59 -8.27
C LYS A 61 2.72 1.25 -8.39
N ARG A 62 3.96 1.14 -7.90
CA ARG A 62 4.71 -0.11 -7.94
C ARG A 62 4.10 -1.18 -7.03
N VAL A 63 3.66 -0.82 -5.83
CA VAL A 63 2.92 -1.73 -4.93
C VAL A 63 1.70 -2.31 -5.63
N SER A 64 0.86 -1.45 -6.22
CA SER A 64 -0.36 -1.89 -6.94
C SER A 64 -0.06 -2.79 -8.15
N GLN A 65 1.03 -2.53 -8.88
CA GLN A 65 1.48 -3.41 -9.97
C GLN A 65 1.85 -4.81 -9.46
N ILE A 66 2.56 -4.88 -8.33
CA ILE A 66 3.01 -6.17 -7.77
C ILE A 66 1.81 -6.97 -7.25
N CYS A 67 0.92 -6.35 -6.47
CA CYS A 67 -0.18 -7.07 -5.81
C CYS A 67 -1.47 -7.20 -6.64
N HIS A 68 -1.55 -6.55 -7.81
CA HIS A 68 -2.79 -6.38 -8.59
C HIS A 68 -3.95 -5.74 -7.80
N GLY A 69 -3.61 -4.98 -6.76
CA GLY A 69 -4.54 -4.16 -6.02
C GLY A 69 -4.81 -2.81 -6.70
N LYS A 70 -5.80 -2.10 -6.20
CA LYS A 70 -6.18 -0.78 -6.71
C LYS A 70 -5.46 0.32 -5.94
N ALA A 71 -4.93 1.30 -6.66
CA ALA A 71 -4.49 2.59 -6.11
C ALA A 71 -5.50 3.68 -6.47
N TYR A 72 -6.09 4.29 -5.45
CA TYR A 72 -6.99 5.43 -5.57
C TYR A 72 -6.25 6.70 -5.17
N PHE A 73 -5.96 7.54 -6.15
CA PHE A 73 -5.40 8.88 -5.91
C PHE A 73 -6.56 9.84 -5.68
N THR A 74 -6.73 10.28 -4.44
CA THR A 74 -7.92 11.01 -3.99
C THR A 74 -7.55 12.18 -3.08
N THR A 75 -8.51 13.07 -2.86
CA THR A 75 -8.43 14.11 -1.82
C THR A 75 -9.24 13.69 -0.60
N PRO A 76 -9.06 14.32 0.57
CA PRO A 76 -9.92 14.07 1.72
C PRO A 76 -11.42 14.23 1.41
N ARG A 77 -11.77 15.22 0.57
CA ARG A 77 -13.16 15.48 0.14
C ARG A 77 -13.75 14.35 -0.70
N THR A 78 -12.94 13.74 -1.58
CA THR A 78 -13.41 12.67 -2.48
C THR A 78 -13.19 11.27 -1.93
N LEU A 79 -12.40 11.11 -0.86
CA LEU A 79 -12.07 9.82 -0.25
C LEU A 79 -13.32 9.06 0.19
N GLY A 80 -14.25 9.74 0.88
CA GLY A 80 -15.46 9.11 1.41
C GLY A 80 -16.28 8.42 0.33
N LYS A 81 -16.44 9.06 -0.84
CA LYS A 81 -17.13 8.48 -1.99
C LYS A 81 -16.44 7.19 -2.47
N TYR A 82 -15.11 7.22 -2.64
CA TYR A 82 -14.37 6.05 -3.10
C TYR A 82 -14.41 4.87 -2.13
N VAL A 83 -14.26 5.13 -0.82
CA VAL A 83 -14.33 4.09 0.22
C VAL A 83 -15.71 3.44 0.23
N LEU A 84 -16.78 4.24 0.22
CA LEU A 84 -18.15 3.74 0.19
C LEU A 84 -18.44 2.93 -1.08
N THR A 85 -17.99 3.41 -2.25
CA THR A 85 -18.16 2.68 -3.52
C THR A 85 -17.38 1.36 -3.55
N ASP A 86 -16.13 1.32 -3.09
CA ASP A 86 -15.36 0.06 -3.03
C ASP A 86 -15.99 -0.94 -2.07
N TYR A 87 -16.49 -0.48 -0.92
CA TYR A 87 -17.20 -1.32 0.06
C TYR A 87 -18.48 -1.92 -0.53
N LEU A 88 -19.35 -1.09 -1.12
CA LEU A 88 -20.61 -1.53 -1.71
C LEU A 88 -20.38 -2.53 -2.85
N ASN A 89 -19.43 -2.26 -3.75
CA ASN A 89 -19.10 -3.14 -4.88
C ASN A 89 -18.58 -4.53 -4.47
N LYS A 90 -17.93 -4.64 -3.30
CA LYS A 90 -17.47 -5.93 -2.76
C LYS A 90 -18.58 -6.69 -2.04
N LYS A 91 -19.54 -5.99 -1.43
CA LYS A 91 -20.68 -6.58 -0.71
C LYS A 91 -21.84 -7.00 -1.62
N THR A 92 -21.99 -6.40 -2.81
CA THR A 92 -23.02 -6.81 -3.78
C THR A 92 -22.71 -8.10 -4.53
N ARG A 93 -21.52 -8.69 -4.34
CA ARG A 93 -21.21 -10.06 -4.77
C ARG A 93 -21.58 -11.07 -3.67
N THR A 94 -22.84 -11.07 -3.24
CA THR A 94 -23.38 -12.24 -2.56
C THR A 94 -23.52 -13.33 -3.61
N VAL A 95 -22.64 -14.33 -3.54
CA VAL A 95 -22.72 -15.54 -4.35
C VAL A 95 -23.98 -16.31 -3.90
N HIS A 96 -24.84 -16.66 -4.86
CA HIS A 96 -25.97 -17.56 -4.66
C HIS A 96 -25.48 -18.99 -4.41
#